data_AF-A0A1X2ITV7-F1
#
_entry.id   AF-A0A1X2ITV7-F1
#
_cell.length_a   1.000
_cell.length_b   1.000
_cell.length_c   1.000
_cell.angle_alpha   90.00
_cell.angle_beta   90.00
_cell.angle_gamma   90.00
#
_symmetry.space_group_name_H-M   'P 1'
#
loop_
_entity.id
_entity.type
_entity.pdbx_description
1 polymer ?
#
loop_
_entity_poly.entity_id
_entity_poly.type
_entity_poly.pdbx_seq_one_letter_code
_entity_poly.pdbx_strand_id
1 'polypeptide(L)'
;MTDSTAQTKKPSNRLMGMKFMQRSIEKEQQEQIEKERKRIISEAEWKIDYESTEVQKPKIRVEYQPSFLSFTDTTHVGRQSFQKFNKNIENPNEEAEQRLKREESKEKEQMVSDEDLMKQMRRRVENNGSKRNRGDQQGNTKNNKNKKQKKAANDTKKAEFIKPE
;
A
#
# COMPACT_ATOMS: atom_id res chain seq x y z
N MET A 1 30.25 -3.36 -52.05
CA MET A 1 29.49 -4.06 -50.99
C MET A 1 28.61 -3.00 -50.36
N THR A 2 27.33 -2.99 -50.71
CA THR A 2 26.39 -1.91 -50.35
C THR A 2 25.85 -2.14 -48.94
N ASP A 3 26.26 -1.30 -48.00
CA ASP A 3 25.69 -1.25 -46.66
C ASP A 3 24.30 -0.61 -46.72
N SER A 4 23.27 -1.46 -46.77
CA SER A 4 21.89 -1.04 -46.61
C SER A 4 21.64 -0.67 -45.15
N THR A 5 21.62 0.62 -44.83
CA THR A 5 21.05 1.15 -43.59
C THR A 5 19.55 0.82 -43.55
N ALA A 6 19.21 -0.37 -43.05
CA ALA A 6 17.85 -0.80 -42.81
C ALA A 6 17.29 -0.03 -41.61
N GLN A 7 16.61 1.07 -41.87
CA GLN A 7 15.69 1.70 -40.92
C GLN A 7 14.67 0.63 -40.50
N THR A 8 14.86 0.01 -39.34
CA THR A 8 13.91 -0.96 -38.78
C THR A 8 12.61 -0.22 -38.50
N LYS A 9 11.62 -0.41 -39.37
CA LYS A 9 10.30 0.20 -39.23
C LYS A 9 9.69 -0.26 -37.92
N LYS A 10 9.43 0.67 -37.00
CA LYS A 10 8.78 0.35 -35.72
C LYS A 10 7.41 -0.28 -36.00
N PRO A 11 7.02 -1.34 -35.27
CA PRO A 11 5.69 -1.91 -35.39
C PRO A 11 4.62 -0.87 -35.04
N SER A 12 3.43 -1.04 -35.61
CA SER A 12 2.31 -0.13 -35.36
C SER A 12 1.89 -0.12 -33.88
N ASN A 13 1.39 1.01 -33.39
CA ASN A 13 0.97 1.15 -31.99
C ASN A 13 -0.12 0.13 -31.59
N ARG A 14 -1.00 -0.23 -32.53
CA ARG A 14 -2.04 -1.26 -32.32
C ARG A 14 -1.42 -2.64 -32.06
N LEU A 15 -0.35 -2.98 -32.77
CA LEU A 15 0.37 -4.25 -32.58
C LEU A 15 1.12 -4.27 -31.25
N MET A 16 1.80 -3.18 -30.89
CA MET A 16 2.51 -3.04 -29.61
C MET A 16 1.57 -3.07 -28.39
N GLY A 17 0.33 -2.60 -28.55
CA GLY A 17 -0.69 -2.66 -27.50
C GLY A 17 -1.29 -4.05 -27.29
N MET A 18 -0.98 -5.03 -28.15
CA MET A 18 -1.46 -6.40 -27.96
C MET A 18 -0.71 -7.05 -26.79
N LYS A 19 -1.45 -7.78 -25.94
CA LYS A 19 -0.90 -8.43 -24.73
C LYS A 19 0.30 -9.32 -25.00
N PHE A 20 0.39 -9.97 -26.16
CA PHE A 20 1.54 -10.82 -26.46
C PHE A 20 2.83 -10.02 -26.67
N MET A 21 2.74 -8.83 -27.30
CA MET A 21 3.88 -7.91 -27.42
C MET A 21 4.26 -7.35 -26.05
N GLN A 22 3.27 -6.99 -25.23
CA GLN A 22 3.52 -6.52 -23.86
C GLN A 22 4.20 -7.60 -23.01
N ARG A 23 3.72 -8.84 -23.06
CA ARG A 23 4.32 -9.97 -22.32
C ARG A 23 5.74 -10.29 -22.79
N SER A 24 6.02 -10.21 -24.10
CA SER A 24 7.40 -10.40 -24.58
C SER A 24 8.32 -9.30 -24.08
N ILE A 25 7.85 -8.05 -24.08
CA ILE A 25 8.59 -6.89 -23.59
C ILE A 25 8.79 -6.96 -22.06
N GLU A 26 7.77 -7.35 -21.31
CA GLU A 26 7.83 -7.56 -19.86
C GLU A 26 8.80 -8.68 -19.50
N LYS A 27 8.75 -9.79 -20.24
CA LYS A 27 9.68 -10.92 -20.05
C LYS A 27 11.12 -10.50 -20.31
N GLU A 28 11.36 -9.76 -21.39
CA GLU A 28 12.68 -9.22 -21.71
C GLU A 28 13.19 -8.27 -20.62
N GLN A 29 12.33 -7.37 -20.13
CA GLN A 29 12.66 -6.48 -19.00
C GLN A 29 12.94 -7.26 -17.72
N GLN A 30 12.14 -8.27 -17.40
CA GLN A 30 12.35 -9.11 -16.22
C GLN A 30 13.66 -9.88 -16.30
N GLU A 31 14.01 -10.40 -17.48
CA GLU A 31 15.30 -11.06 -17.71
C GLU A 31 16.47 -10.09 -17.57
N GLN A 32 16.34 -8.85 -18.04
CA GLN A 32 17.34 -7.80 -17.83
C GLN A 32 17.53 -7.50 -16.33
N ILE A 33 16.43 -7.32 -15.59
CA ILE A 33 16.46 -7.11 -14.13
C ILE A 33 17.09 -8.31 -13.42
N GLU A 34 16.79 -9.54 -13.84
CA GLU A 34 17.37 -10.74 -13.23
C GLU A 34 18.87 -10.86 -13.52
N LYS A 35 19.31 -10.52 -14.74
CA LYS A 35 20.73 -10.45 -15.11
C LYS A 35 21.47 -9.41 -14.27
N GLU A 36 20.89 -8.24 -14.08
CA GLU A 36 21.46 -7.19 -13.22
C GLU A 36 21.55 -7.66 -11.77
N ARG A 37 20.51 -8.32 -11.23
CA ARG A 37 20.54 -8.89 -9.88
C ARG A 37 21.63 -9.96 -9.74
N LYS A 38 21.72 -10.88 -10.69
CA LYS A 38 22.77 -11.92 -10.71
C LYS A 38 24.15 -11.29 -10.79
N ARG A 39 24.31 -10.25 -11.60
CA ARG A 39 25.56 -9.49 -11.72
C ARG A 39 25.97 -8.88 -10.39
N ILE A 40 25.05 -8.16 -9.73
CA ILE A 40 25.30 -7.56 -8.40
C ILE A 40 25.71 -8.64 -7.38
N ILE A 41 25.01 -9.77 -7.37
CA ILE A 41 25.33 -10.89 -6.48
C ILE A 41 26.72 -11.44 -6.78
N SER A 42 27.04 -11.68 -8.06
CA SER A 42 28.35 -12.21 -8.47
C SER A 42 29.51 -11.25 -8.21
N GLU A 43 29.28 -9.93 -8.30
CA GLU A 43 30.28 -8.91 -7.97
C GLU A 43 30.52 -8.83 -6.46
N ALA A 44 29.51 -9.16 -5.65
CA ALA A 44 29.60 -9.21 -4.19
C ALA A 44 30.07 -10.57 -3.63
N GLU A 45 29.96 -11.65 -4.41
CA GLU A 45 30.34 -13.00 -3.99
C GLU A 45 31.87 -13.14 -3.99
N TRP A 46 32.45 -13.32 -2.80
CA TRP A 46 33.87 -13.61 -2.65
C TRP A 46 34.07 -15.09 -2.45
N LYS A 47 34.89 -15.70 -3.30
CA LYS A 47 35.32 -17.09 -3.18
C LYS A 47 36.74 -17.14 -2.66
N ILE A 48 36.94 -17.91 -1.59
CA ILE A 48 38.28 -18.20 -1.07
C ILE A 48 38.73 -19.50 -1.73
N ASP A 49 39.74 -19.40 -2.59
CA ASP A 49 40.37 -20.57 -3.18
C ASP A 49 41.46 -21.08 -2.23
N TYR A 50 41.25 -22.29 -1.69
CA TYR A 50 42.25 -22.97 -0.88
C TYR A 50 43.23 -23.69 -1.80
N GLU A 51 44.52 -23.39 -1.71
CA GLU A 51 45.57 -24.16 -2.37
C GLU A 51 45.65 -25.56 -1.75
N SER A 52 45.08 -26.54 -2.44
CA SER A 52 45.36 -27.97 -2.21
C SER A 52 45.09 -28.51 -0.79
N THR A 53 43.86 -28.41 -0.31
CA THR A 53 43.37 -29.57 0.45
C THR A 53 42.71 -30.47 -0.57
N GLU A 54 43.27 -31.66 -0.78
CA GLU A 54 42.49 -32.78 -1.28
C GLU A 54 41.35 -32.97 -0.27
N VAL A 55 40.27 -32.22 -0.46
CA VAL A 55 39.07 -32.34 0.34
C VAL A 55 38.58 -33.75 0.03
N GLN A 56 38.95 -34.71 0.88
CA GLN A 56 38.38 -36.05 0.82
C GLN A 56 36.88 -35.83 0.70
N LYS A 57 36.29 -36.32 -0.41
CA LYS A 57 34.86 -36.16 -0.67
C LYS A 57 34.16 -36.46 0.65
N PRO A 58 33.40 -35.50 1.22
CA PRO A 58 32.78 -35.73 2.52
C PRO A 58 32.01 -37.04 2.41
N LYS A 59 32.36 -38.04 3.24
CA LYS A 59 31.63 -39.31 3.24
C LYS A 59 30.18 -38.96 3.54
N ILE A 60 29.33 -38.99 2.50
CA ILE A 60 27.93 -38.59 2.62
C ILE A 60 27.27 -39.63 3.53
N ARG A 61 27.18 -39.32 4.81
CA ARG A 61 26.41 -40.09 5.78
C ARG A 61 24.97 -39.61 5.64
N VAL A 62 24.17 -40.35 4.89
CA VAL A 62 22.74 -40.06 4.74
C VAL A 62 22.02 -40.65 5.93
N GLU A 63 21.51 -39.78 6.81
CA GLU A 63 20.62 -40.16 7.90
C GLU A 63 19.19 -39.84 7.50
N TYR A 64 18.28 -40.81 7.64
CA TYR A 64 16.87 -40.65 7.30
C TYR A 64 16.09 -40.24 8.56
N GLN A 65 15.80 -38.96 8.65
CA GLN A 65 14.89 -38.43 9.67
C GLN A 65 13.44 -38.45 9.15
N PRO A 66 12.45 -38.81 10.00
CA PRO A 66 11.06 -38.74 9.62
C PRO A 66 10.65 -37.28 9.37
N SER A 67 10.04 -37.03 8.22
CA SER A 67 9.57 -35.69 7.81
C SER A 67 8.22 -35.31 8.41
N PHE A 68 7.61 -36.19 9.20
CA PHE A 68 6.30 -35.95 9.81
C PHE A 68 6.44 -35.48 11.26
N LEU A 69 5.59 -34.51 11.62
CA LEU A 69 5.39 -34.07 12.99
C LEU A 69 4.50 -35.11 13.70
N SER A 70 4.83 -35.48 14.94
CA SER A 70 4.07 -36.51 15.69
C SER A 70 2.60 -36.11 15.86
N PHE A 71 1.68 -37.05 15.58
CA PHE A 71 0.24 -36.79 15.43
C PHE A 71 -0.59 -36.83 16.73
N THR A 72 0.01 -37.08 17.89
CA THR A 72 -0.77 -37.30 19.13
C THR A 72 -1.21 -36.03 19.84
N ASP A 73 -0.59 -34.88 19.59
CA ASP A 73 -0.82 -33.70 20.41
C ASP A 73 -0.99 -32.50 19.49
N THR A 74 -2.20 -31.96 19.47
CA THR A 74 -2.67 -30.76 18.76
C THR A 74 -1.55 -29.92 18.17
N THR A 75 -1.51 -29.73 16.84
CA THR A 75 -0.44 -28.97 16.17
C THR A 75 -0.47 -27.51 16.59
N HIS A 76 0.20 -27.23 17.70
CA HIS A 76 0.45 -25.89 18.18
C HIS A 76 1.56 -25.32 17.32
N VAL A 77 1.33 -24.13 16.78
CA VAL A 77 2.45 -23.30 16.36
C VAL A 77 3.33 -23.16 17.58
N GLY A 78 4.62 -23.51 17.49
CA GLY A 78 5.51 -23.56 18.67
C GLY A 78 5.64 -22.23 19.41
N ARG A 79 5.20 -21.13 18.81
CA ARG A 79 5.14 -19.81 19.43
C ARG A 79 3.74 -19.52 19.92
N GLN A 80 3.59 -19.47 21.24
CA GLN A 80 2.35 -19.14 21.93
C GLN A 80 2.62 -18.02 22.93
N SER A 81 1.62 -17.18 23.20
CA SER A 81 1.66 -16.23 24.30
C SER A 81 0.44 -16.46 25.20
N PHE A 82 0.60 -16.13 26.48
CA PHE A 82 -0.43 -16.33 27.49
C PHE A 82 -0.76 -15.01 28.18
N GLN A 83 -1.93 -14.97 28.82
CA GLN A 83 -2.38 -13.84 29.64
C GLN A 83 -2.40 -12.49 28.88
N LYS A 84 -2.59 -12.53 27.56
CA LYS A 84 -2.68 -11.33 26.69
C LYS A 84 -1.39 -10.51 26.65
N PHE A 85 -0.24 -11.08 26.99
CA PHE A 85 1.06 -10.40 26.95
C PHE A 85 1.45 -9.99 25.51
N ASN A 86 1.11 -10.82 24.51
CA ASN A 86 1.30 -10.48 23.10
C ASN A 86 0.16 -11.00 22.21
N LYS A 87 -0.86 -10.17 22.05
CA LYS A 87 -2.10 -10.52 21.33
C LYS A 87 -1.88 -10.93 19.88
N ASN A 88 -0.84 -10.42 19.21
CA ASN A 88 -0.54 -10.77 17.82
C ASN A 88 -0.10 -12.23 17.65
N ILE A 89 0.34 -12.87 18.74
CA ILE A 89 0.78 -14.27 18.77
C ILE A 89 -0.35 -15.16 19.30
N GLU A 90 -1.00 -14.71 20.37
CA GLU A 90 -2.12 -15.41 20.98
C GLU A 90 -3.26 -15.56 19.97
N ASN A 91 -3.58 -14.47 19.28
CA ASN A 91 -4.68 -14.38 18.33
C ASN A 91 -4.27 -13.50 17.13
N PRO A 92 -3.49 -14.02 16.17
CA PRO A 92 -3.04 -13.26 15.00
C PRO A 92 -4.19 -12.68 14.14
N ASN A 93 -5.42 -13.15 14.35
CA ASN A 93 -6.61 -12.72 13.60
C ASN A 93 -7.47 -11.67 14.33
N GLU A 94 -7.13 -11.31 15.57
CA GLU A 94 -7.91 -10.36 16.39
C GLU A 94 -8.07 -8.99 15.72
N GLU A 95 -7.03 -8.50 15.04
CA GLU A 95 -7.07 -7.17 14.42
C GLU A 95 -8.02 -7.14 13.21
N ALA A 96 -8.08 -8.22 12.44
CA ALA A 96 -9.01 -8.36 11.32
C ALA A 96 -10.46 -8.37 11.82
N GLU A 97 -10.73 -9.09 12.91
CA GLU A 97 -12.05 -9.16 13.54
C GLU A 97 -12.48 -7.80 14.14
N GLN A 98 -11.55 -7.07 14.76
CA GLN A 98 -11.83 -5.74 15.31
C GLN A 98 -12.06 -4.68 14.23
N ARG A 99 -11.37 -4.77 13.09
CA ARG A 99 -11.58 -3.87 11.94
C ARG A 99 -12.99 -4.04 11.37
N LEU A 100 -13.42 -5.29 11.16
CA LEU A 100 -14.76 -5.61 10.68
C LEU A 100 -15.84 -5.08 11.62
N LYS A 101 -15.65 -5.25 12.94
CA LYS A 101 -16.60 -4.75 13.95
C LYS A 101 -16.71 -3.22 13.98
N ARG A 102 -15.63 -2.50 13.63
CA ARG A 102 -15.61 -1.03 13.56
C ARG A 102 -16.26 -0.50 12.29
N GLU A 103 -16.14 -1.21 11.19
CA GLU A 103 -16.81 -0.86 9.93
C GLU A 103 -18.32 -1.03 10.09
N GLU A 104 -18.76 -2.15 10.68
CA GLU A 104 -20.18 -2.42 10.96
C GLU A 104 -20.82 -1.36 11.87
N SER A 105 -20.07 -0.81 12.85
CA SER A 105 -20.61 0.26 13.71
C SER A 105 -20.72 1.60 13.00
N LYS A 106 -19.79 1.93 12.09
CA LYS A 106 -19.82 3.19 11.32
C LYS A 106 -20.97 3.21 10.32
N GLU A 107 -21.24 2.07 9.69
CA GLU A 107 -22.40 1.95 8.81
C GLU A 107 -23.70 2.20 9.58
N LYS A 108 -23.84 1.64 10.78
CA LYS A 108 -25.01 1.85 11.65
C LYS A 108 -25.19 3.31 12.07
N GLU A 109 -24.10 4.05 12.32
CA GLU A 109 -24.17 5.47 12.68
C GLU A 109 -24.50 6.38 11.50
N GLN A 110 -24.09 6.00 10.30
CA GLN A 110 -24.36 6.77 9.08
C GLN A 110 -25.79 6.56 8.56
N MET A 111 -26.49 5.55 9.07
CA MET A 111 -27.91 5.37 8.83
C MET A 111 -28.72 6.37 9.67
N VAL A 112 -29.09 7.49 9.06
CA VAL A 112 -30.03 8.44 9.67
C VAL A 112 -31.45 7.89 9.52
N SER A 113 -32.13 7.74 10.65
CA SER A 113 -33.55 7.38 10.67
C SER A 113 -34.42 8.53 10.14
N ASP A 114 -35.51 8.21 9.44
CA ASP A 114 -36.37 9.20 8.77
C ASP A 114 -36.99 10.21 9.75
N GLU A 115 -37.23 9.79 11.00
CA GLU A 115 -37.70 10.67 12.07
C GLU A 115 -36.69 11.78 12.42
N ASP A 116 -35.39 11.46 12.45
CA ASP A 116 -34.34 12.42 12.79
C ASP A 116 -34.13 13.43 11.65
N LEU A 117 -34.27 12.98 10.40
CA LEU A 117 -34.24 13.85 9.23
C LEU A 117 -35.40 14.86 9.25
N MET A 118 -36.61 14.41 9.59
CA MET A 118 -37.79 15.28 9.69
C MET A 118 -37.61 16.38 10.74
N LYS A 119 -37.02 16.04 11.90
CA LYS A 119 -36.74 16.98 12.99
C LYS A 119 -35.68 18.01 12.60
N GLN A 120 -34.67 17.61 11.83
CA GLN A 120 -33.64 18.52 11.34
C GLN A 120 -34.19 19.50 10.29
N MET A 121 -35.10 19.05 9.41
CA MET A 121 -35.78 19.94 8.47
C MET A 121 -36.62 21.00 9.18
N ARG A 122 -37.39 20.62 10.21
CA ARG A 122 -38.20 21.56 11.00
C ARG A 122 -37.36 22.69 11.60
N ARG A 123 -36.23 22.38 12.24
CA ARG A 123 -35.31 23.39 12.80
C ARG A 123 -34.70 24.33 11.75
N ARG A 124 -34.47 23.82 10.54
CA ARG A 124 -33.87 24.62 9.46
C ARG A 124 -34.86 25.67 8.93
N VAL A 125 -36.15 25.37 8.93
CA VAL A 125 -37.22 26.31 8.57
C VAL A 125 -37.37 27.41 9.63
N GLU A 126 -37.31 27.05 10.92
CA GLU A 126 -37.43 28.00 12.04
C GLU A 126 -36.30 29.05 12.05
N ASN A 127 -35.06 28.65 11.76
CA ASN A 127 -33.90 29.54 11.82
C ASN A 127 -33.81 30.54 10.65
N ASN A 128 -34.32 30.19 9.48
CA ASN A 128 -34.27 31.06 8.30
C ASN A 128 -35.34 32.16 8.30
N GLY A 129 -36.35 32.09 9.18
CA GLY A 129 -37.33 33.17 9.40
C GLY A 129 -36.77 34.39 10.13
N SER A 130 -35.69 34.24 10.92
CA SER A 130 -35.20 35.26 11.87
C SER A 130 -34.25 36.32 11.27
N LYS A 131 -33.61 36.06 10.12
CA LYS A 131 -32.59 36.97 9.54
C LYS A 131 -33.14 38.20 8.80
N ARG A 132 -34.45 38.42 8.74
CA ARG A 132 -35.02 39.57 8.00
C ARG A 132 -35.10 40.89 8.80
N ASN A 133 -34.75 40.93 10.09
CA ASN A 133 -35.02 42.07 10.99
C ASN A 133 -33.80 42.70 11.74
N ARG A 134 -32.60 42.84 11.16
CA ARG A 134 -31.50 43.61 11.81
C ARG A 134 -30.80 44.58 10.86
N GLY A 135 -31.28 45.82 10.86
CA GLY A 135 -30.55 47.01 10.40
C GLY A 135 -30.34 47.98 11.58
N ASP A 136 -29.21 48.69 11.51
CA ASP A 136 -28.86 49.94 12.20
C ASP A 136 -28.27 49.89 13.64
N GLN A 137 -26.95 50.15 13.77
CA GLN A 137 -26.33 51.16 14.68
C GLN A 137 -24.80 50.96 14.96
N GLN A 138 -24.05 52.08 14.81
CA GLN A 138 -22.79 52.53 15.48
C GLN A 138 -21.44 51.84 15.17
N GLY A 139 -20.26 52.47 15.14
CA GLY A 139 -19.86 53.88 15.36
C GLY A 139 -18.53 54.02 16.17
N ASN A 140 -17.36 53.90 15.51
CA ASN A 140 -16.01 54.46 15.79
C ASN A 140 -15.23 54.20 17.13
N THR A 141 -14.00 53.65 17.04
CA THR A 141 -12.73 54.17 17.64
C THR A 141 -11.50 53.31 17.23
N LYS A 142 -10.31 53.95 17.16
CA LYS A 142 -9.08 53.50 16.48
C LYS A 142 -7.98 52.92 17.41
N ASN A 143 -7.05 52.21 16.76
CA ASN A 143 -5.62 51.92 17.08
C ASN A 143 -5.26 50.73 17.99
N ASN A 144 -4.57 49.70 17.47
CA ASN A 144 -3.10 49.64 17.50
C ASN A 144 -2.52 48.52 16.59
N LYS A 145 -1.30 48.75 16.11
CA LYS A 145 -0.57 48.00 15.06
C LYS A 145 -0.02 46.64 15.54
N ASN A 146 0.05 45.63 14.65
CA ASN A 146 1.33 44.98 14.33
C ASN A 146 1.30 44.01 13.11
N LYS A 147 2.39 44.10 12.33
CA LYS A 147 2.77 43.37 11.11
C LYS A 147 2.79 41.83 11.28
N LYS A 148 2.36 41.10 10.24
CA LYS A 148 3.17 40.01 9.62
C LYS A 148 2.63 39.54 8.26
N GLN A 149 3.40 39.89 7.23
CA GLN A 149 3.76 39.16 6.00
C GLN A 149 2.82 38.07 5.45
N LYS A 150 2.33 38.31 4.23
CA LYS A 150 1.78 37.30 3.33
C LYS A 150 2.92 36.38 2.85
N LYS A 151 2.78 35.06 3.03
CA LYS A 151 3.45 34.06 2.20
C LYS A 151 2.39 33.38 1.34
N ALA A 152 2.52 33.55 0.03
CA ALA A 152 1.83 32.74 -0.95
C ALA A 152 2.39 31.32 -0.86
N ALA A 153 1.52 30.34 -0.62
CA ALA A 153 1.83 28.92 -0.81
C ALA A 153 0.96 28.42 -1.96
N ASN A 154 1.61 28.14 -3.07
CA ASN A 154 1.06 27.36 -4.17
C ASN A 154 0.91 25.92 -3.68
N ASP A 155 -0.33 25.43 -3.52
CA ASP A 155 -0.57 23.99 -3.37
C ASP A 155 -0.99 23.42 -4.73
N THR A 156 0.01 22.85 -5.40
CA THR A 156 -0.14 21.90 -6.49
C THR A 156 -0.93 20.69 -5.99
N LYS A 157 -2.22 20.62 -6.35
CA LYS A 157 -3.01 19.41 -6.14
C LYS A 157 -2.42 18.28 -6.99
N LYS A 158 -1.84 17.30 -6.31
CA LYS A 158 -1.48 16.00 -6.87
C LYS A 158 -2.75 15.33 -7.40
N ALA A 159 -2.74 14.94 -8.67
CA ALA A 159 -3.78 14.09 -9.24
C ALA A 159 -3.61 12.68 -8.67
N GLU A 160 -4.58 12.24 -7.88
CA GLU A 160 -4.66 10.86 -7.40
C GLU A 160 -5.47 9.99 -8.37
N PHE A 161 -5.01 8.75 -8.46
CA PHE A 161 -5.23 7.72 -9.45
C PHE A 161 -6.64 7.10 -9.36
N ILE A 162 -7.37 7.07 -10.50
CA ILE A 162 -8.66 6.40 -10.64
C ILE A 162 -8.41 5.02 -11.25
N LYS A 163 -8.84 3.95 -10.57
CA LYS A 163 -8.80 2.57 -11.08
C LYS A 163 -9.98 2.34 -12.05
N PRO A 164 -9.77 1.73 -13.23
CA PRO A 164 -10.86 1.35 -14.13
C PRO A 164 -11.51 0.01 -13.74
N GLU A 165 -12.83 -0.08 -13.99
CA GLU A 165 -13.64 -1.31 -13.97
C GLU A 165 -13.21 -2.34 -15.03
#